data_AF-A0A0K1W1I0-F1
#
_entry.id   AF-A0A0K1W1I0-F1
#
_cell.length_a   1.000
_cell.length_b   1.000
_cell.length_c   1.000
_cell.angle_alpha   90.00
_cell.angle_beta   90.00
_cell.angle_gamma   90.00
#
_symmetry.space_group_name_H-M   'P 1'
#
loop_
_entity.id
_entity.type
_entity.pdbx_description
1 polymer ?
#
loop_
_entity_poly.entity_id
_entity_poly.type
_entity_poly.pdbx_seq_one_letter_code
_entity_poly.pdbx_strand_id
1 'polypeptide(L)'
;MPKIIDKKIKLLAIKKFLAGEKASKIAEELNLKSGQPQIKQWVKRYNINELESELDYSPCEVNIYMKKDIENKILKEENKKFEKELSKLKKEKLKDKAKINFLEKRMPSCMNLSKTQMKIETSKKVWKNNTYNIIYFDNSTELSIKDKCKALFVNFANYAKWKNKNQKELSENKKVELKRKYNDKAIDLINKFSKKNGSSGSRNVSSWIRDVFNINVSYKIINELRKNKLVDLVKIKRDSKRTTHQRGNVVPDLIKKDFSTQYNFQKIGMYGSYLDLIIKGKKVKILGEFAYNWYNREMIAYNFDLTENSEIVKKTICEVIEVINKHKVSHSIIQTDRGTANTSYAVKNVIDLYPNVVLSMSESGFKHNAPTESLNGWYKECFFAQYGNEFKNFQEFKLLFDQFIIKRNNLQNYLYNKKRNQIL
;
A
#
# COMPACT_ATOMS: atom_id res chain seq x y z
N MET A 1 -17.14 -80.84 -7.41
CA MET A 1 -17.82 -81.51 -8.53
C MET A 1 -16.79 -82.24 -9.39
N PRO A 2 -16.81 -83.58 -9.47
CA PRO A 2 -15.88 -84.31 -10.32
C PRO A 2 -16.33 -84.29 -11.79
N LYS A 3 -15.50 -83.68 -12.65
CA LYS A 3 -14.94 -84.28 -13.88
C LYS A 3 -15.85 -84.93 -14.94
N ILE A 4 -16.96 -84.31 -15.36
CA ILE A 4 -17.57 -84.67 -16.66
C ILE A 4 -16.68 -84.19 -17.83
N ILE A 5 -16.11 -82.99 -17.70
CA ILE A 5 -15.24 -82.37 -18.72
C ILE A 5 -13.90 -83.13 -18.87
N ASP A 6 -13.34 -83.63 -17.77
CA ASP A 6 -12.05 -84.35 -17.76
C ASP A 6 -12.18 -85.75 -18.41
N LYS A 7 -13.35 -86.41 -18.32
CA LYS A 7 -13.62 -87.68 -19.01
C LYS A 7 -13.64 -87.49 -20.54
N LYS A 8 -14.28 -86.42 -21.04
CA LYS A 8 -14.40 -86.12 -22.47
C LYS A 8 -13.06 -85.77 -23.11
N ILE A 9 -12.26 -84.92 -22.47
CA ILE A 9 -10.92 -84.55 -22.96
C ILE A 9 -10.00 -85.78 -22.98
N LYS A 10 -10.07 -86.62 -21.95
CA LYS A 10 -9.33 -87.88 -21.88
C LYS A 10 -9.69 -88.82 -23.04
N LEU A 11 -10.98 -89.03 -23.32
CA LEU A 11 -11.45 -89.89 -24.41
C LEU A 11 -11.01 -89.39 -25.80
N LEU A 12 -11.14 -88.09 -26.04
CA LEU A 12 -10.72 -87.47 -27.30
C LEU A 12 -9.20 -87.60 -27.51
N ALA A 13 -8.41 -87.38 -26.46
CA ALA A 13 -6.96 -87.55 -26.50
C ALA A 13 -6.53 -89.00 -26.81
N ILE A 14 -7.22 -89.98 -26.22
CA ILE A 14 -6.98 -91.41 -26.48
C ILE A 14 -7.33 -91.76 -27.94
N LYS A 15 -8.47 -91.30 -28.46
CA LYS A 15 -8.90 -91.60 -29.84
C LYS A 15 -7.90 -91.07 -30.87
N LYS A 16 -7.47 -89.80 -30.74
CA LYS A 16 -6.45 -89.21 -31.62
C LYS A 16 -5.12 -89.95 -31.55
N PHE A 17 -4.71 -90.36 -30.35
CA PHE A 17 -3.46 -91.09 -30.16
C PHE A 17 -3.53 -92.50 -30.79
N LEU A 18 -4.64 -93.23 -30.63
CA LEU A 18 -4.86 -94.53 -31.28
C LEU A 18 -4.99 -94.42 -32.80
N ALA A 19 -5.46 -93.28 -33.32
CA ALA A 19 -5.49 -92.98 -34.76
C ALA A 19 -4.10 -92.62 -35.34
N GLY A 20 -3.04 -92.67 -34.52
CA GLY A 20 -1.65 -92.45 -34.96
C GLY A 20 -1.15 -91.00 -34.87
N GLU A 21 -1.93 -90.07 -34.29
CA GLU A 21 -1.46 -88.70 -34.09
C GLU A 21 -0.36 -88.62 -33.02
N LYS A 22 0.65 -87.77 -33.25
CA LYS A 22 1.75 -87.57 -32.29
C LYS A 22 1.22 -86.97 -30.98
N ALA A 23 1.57 -87.60 -29.85
CA ALA A 23 1.18 -87.13 -28.52
C ALA A 23 1.54 -85.67 -28.22
N SER A 24 2.61 -85.10 -28.80
CA SER A 24 2.93 -83.66 -28.65
C SER A 24 1.81 -82.80 -29.19
N LYS A 25 1.38 -83.10 -30.41
CA LYS A 25 0.38 -82.32 -31.13
C LYS A 25 -0.96 -82.37 -30.40
N ILE A 26 -1.34 -83.55 -29.91
CA ILE A 26 -2.58 -83.73 -29.14
C ILE A 26 -2.51 -82.97 -27.81
N ALA A 27 -1.38 -83.03 -27.09
CA ALA A 27 -1.23 -82.35 -25.79
C ALA A 27 -1.28 -80.83 -25.92
N GLU A 28 -0.72 -80.30 -27.01
CA GLU A 28 -0.74 -78.87 -27.33
C GLU A 28 -2.15 -78.41 -27.76
N GLU A 29 -2.81 -79.17 -28.63
CA GLU A 29 -4.18 -78.89 -29.10
C GLU A 29 -5.20 -78.93 -27.94
N LEU A 30 -5.07 -79.89 -27.03
CA LEU A 30 -5.97 -80.06 -25.89
C LEU A 30 -5.50 -79.33 -24.62
N ASN A 31 -4.41 -78.57 -24.71
CA ASN A 31 -3.80 -77.78 -23.64
C ASN A 31 -3.64 -78.57 -22.32
N LEU A 32 -3.09 -79.79 -22.42
CA LEU A 32 -2.96 -80.70 -21.28
C LEU A 32 -1.80 -80.27 -20.38
N LYS A 33 -2.11 -79.91 -19.12
CA LYS A 33 -1.12 -79.45 -18.12
C LYS A 33 0.08 -80.37 -17.94
N SER A 34 -0.11 -81.70 -18.00
CA SER A 34 0.99 -82.66 -17.78
C SER A 34 1.56 -83.22 -19.10
N GLY A 35 1.20 -82.62 -20.24
CA GLY A 35 1.78 -82.89 -21.55
C GLY A 35 1.58 -84.31 -22.08
N GLN A 36 2.47 -84.74 -22.99
CA GLN A 36 2.48 -86.08 -23.60
C GLN A 36 2.43 -87.25 -22.58
N PRO A 37 3.11 -87.19 -21.41
CA PRO A 37 3.05 -88.25 -20.41
C PRO A 37 1.62 -88.56 -19.94
N GLN A 38 0.77 -87.54 -19.84
CA GLN A 38 -0.62 -87.67 -19.43
C GLN A 38 -1.43 -88.55 -20.40
N ILE A 39 -1.23 -88.35 -21.71
CA ILE A 39 -1.90 -89.10 -22.78
C ILE A 39 -1.44 -90.57 -22.75
N LYS A 40 -0.13 -90.82 -22.66
CA LYS A 40 0.42 -92.19 -22.59
C LYS A 40 -0.11 -92.95 -21.38
N GLN A 41 -0.23 -92.29 -20.24
CA GLN A 41 -0.78 -92.88 -19.02
C GLN A 41 -2.27 -93.19 -19.15
N TRP A 42 -3.03 -92.33 -19.84
CA TRP A 42 -4.45 -92.55 -20.12
C TRP A 42 -4.68 -93.74 -21.04
N VAL A 43 -3.90 -93.86 -22.11
CA VAL A 43 -3.96 -94.99 -23.06
C VAL A 43 -3.59 -96.30 -22.37
N LYS A 44 -2.52 -96.32 -21.55
CA LYS A 44 -2.07 -97.52 -20.82
C LYS A 44 -3.09 -98.07 -19.82
N ARG A 45 -4.01 -97.23 -19.35
CA ARG A 45 -5.05 -97.58 -18.37
C ARG A 45 -6.42 -97.84 -19.01
N TYR A 46 -6.53 -97.87 -20.34
CA TYR A 46 -7.82 -97.94 -21.03
C TYR A 46 -8.09 -99.32 -21.64
N ASN A 47 -9.33 -99.81 -21.51
CA ASN A 47 -9.81 -101.08 -22.06
C ASN A 47 -10.71 -100.79 -23.28
N ILE A 48 -10.47 -101.44 -24.42
CA ILE A 48 -10.96 -101.00 -25.75
C ILE A 48 -12.48 -101.19 -25.98
N ASN A 49 -13.17 -101.97 -25.14
CA ASN A 49 -14.57 -102.34 -25.36
C ASN A 49 -15.63 -101.30 -24.89
N GLU A 50 -15.23 -100.16 -24.31
CA GLU A 50 -16.15 -99.14 -23.76
C GLU A 50 -16.42 -97.93 -24.70
N LEU A 51 -15.92 -97.94 -25.95
CA LEU A 51 -15.84 -96.71 -26.75
C LEU A 51 -17.06 -96.39 -27.64
N GLU A 52 -17.99 -97.31 -27.82
CA GLU A 52 -19.08 -97.15 -28.80
C GLU A 52 -20.45 -96.75 -28.22
N SER A 53 -20.59 -96.57 -26.90
CA SER A 53 -21.91 -96.25 -26.29
C SER A 53 -22.07 -94.85 -25.65
N GLU A 54 -21.10 -93.94 -25.75
CA GLU A 54 -21.17 -92.59 -25.12
C GLU A 54 -20.71 -91.43 -26.02
N LEU A 55 -20.87 -91.52 -27.33
CA LEU A 55 -20.46 -90.45 -28.27
C LEU A 55 -21.63 -89.94 -29.11
N ASP A 56 -22.49 -89.13 -28.50
CA ASP A 56 -23.35 -88.21 -29.25
C ASP A 56 -23.29 -86.80 -28.63
N TYR A 57 -22.19 -86.08 -28.92
CA TYR A 57 -22.07 -84.66 -28.56
C TYR A 57 -21.34 -83.89 -29.66
N SER A 58 -21.99 -82.83 -30.16
CA SER A 58 -21.53 -81.99 -31.26
C SER A 58 -20.27 -81.18 -30.88
N PRO A 59 -19.24 -81.13 -31.77
CA PRO A 59 -18.04 -80.31 -31.61
C PRO A 59 -18.29 -78.81 -31.35
N CYS A 60 -19.49 -78.31 -31.67
CA CYS A 60 -19.84 -76.90 -31.54
C CYS A 60 -19.97 -76.42 -30.08
N GLU A 61 -20.47 -77.27 -29.17
CA GLU A 61 -20.75 -76.84 -27.80
C GLU A 61 -19.48 -76.61 -26.97
N VAL A 62 -18.47 -77.47 -27.12
CA VAL A 62 -17.19 -77.35 -26.40
C VAL A 62 -16.43 -76.07 -26.81
N ASN A 63 -16.52 -75.70 -28.08
CA ASN A 63 -15.87 -74.49 -28.62
C ASN A 63 -16.48 -73.19 -28.06
N ILE A 64 -17.79 -73.16 -27.80
CA ILE A 64 -18.47 -71.97 -27.26
C ILE A 64 -18.05 -71.71 -25.80
N TYR A 65 -17.94 -72.76 -24.98
CA TYR A 65 -17.55 -72.61 -23.58
C TYR A 65 -16.08 -72.20 -23.41
N MET A 66 -15.16 -72.76 -24.20
CA MET A 66 -13.75 -72.35 -24.15
C MET A 66 -13.56 -70.88 -24.58
N LYS A 67 -14.32 -70.41 -25.57
CA LYS A 67 -14.30 -68.98 -25.97
C LYS A 67 -14.76 -68.06 -24.83
N LYS A 68 -15.85 -68.41 -24.13
CA LYS A 68 -16.35 -67.64 -22.99
C LYS A 68 -15.36 -67.56 -21.83
N ASP A 69 -14.64 -68.63 -21.52
CA ASP A 69 -13.65 -68.64 -20.44
C ASP A 69 -12.40 -67.80 -20.78
N ILE A 70 -11.99 -67.79 -22.05
CA ILE A 70 -10.91 -66.92 -22.55
C ILE A 70 -11.36 -65.45 -22.49
N GLU A 71 -12.56 -65.12 -22.97
CA GLU A 71 -13.13 -63.77 -22.92
C GLU A 71 -13.23 -63.24 -21.48
N ASN A 72 -13.73 -64.04 -20.54
CA ASN A 72 -13.83 -63.66 -19.13
C ASN A 72 -12.46 -63.38 -18.47
N LYS A 73 -11.41 -64.11 -18.90
CA LYS A 73 -10.06 -63.88 -18.40
C LYS A 73 -9.48 -62.57 -18.93
N ILE A 74 -9.69 -62.27 -20.21
CA ILE A 74 -9.29 -61.00 -20.85
C ILE A 74 -9.98 -59.83 -20.14
N LEU A 75 -11.30 -59.90 -19.93
CA LEU A 75 -12.08 -58.85 -19.26
C LEU A 75 -11.60 -58.57 -17.83
N LYS A 76 -11.21 -59.60 -17.07
CA LYS A 76 -10.65 -59.44 -15.72
C LYS A 76 -9.30 -58.71 -15.73
N GLU A 77 -8.45 -59.00 -16.71
CA GLU A 77 -7.16 -58.32 -16.86
C GLU A 77 -7.35 -56.85 -17.27
N GLU A 78 -8.29 -56.58 -18.18
CA GLU A 78 -8.66 -55.21 -18.58
C GLU A 78 -9.26 -54.40 -17.42
N ASN A 79 -10.19 -54.95 -16.65
CA ASN A 79 -10.74 -54.27 -15.48
C ASN A 79 -9.67 -53.90 -14.45
N LYS A 80 -8.71 -54.81 -14.20
CA LYS A 80 -7.58 -54.54 -13.30
C LYS A 80 -6.67 -53.43 -13.83
N LYS A 81 -6.56 -53.28 -15.16
CA LYS A 81 -5.82 -52.18 -15.80
C LYS A 81 -6.58 -50.86 -15.64
N PHE A 82 -7.88 -50.84 -15.92
CA PHE A 82 -8.72 -49.65 -15.76
C PHE A 82 -8.77 -49.15 -14.32
N GLU A 83 -8.87 -50.04 -13.32
CA GLU A 83 -8.84 -49.64 -11.90
C GLU A 83 -7.53 -48.94 -11.51
N LYS A 84 -6.39 -49.42 -12.02
CA LYS A 84 -5.09 -48.79 -11.81
C LYS A 84 -5.01 -47.40 -12.45
N GLU A 85 -5.50 -47.27 -13.68
CA GLU A 85 -5.55 -45.98 -14.39
C GLU A 85 -6.45 -44.97 -13.66
N LEU A 86 -7.63 -45.41 -13.19
CA LEU A 86 -8.59 -44.58 -12.48
C LEU A 86 -8.05 -44.13 -11.10
N SER A 87 -7.32 -45.00 -10.40
CA SER A 87 -6.61 -44.66 -9.16
C SER A 87 -5.50 -43.63 -9.40
N LYS A 88 -4.76 -43.75 -10.51
CA LYS A 88 -3.73 -42.78 -10.90
C LYS A 88 -4.33 -41.41 -11.22
N LEU A 89 -5.39 -41.36 -12.03
CA LEU A 89 -6.10 -40.12 -12.40
C LEU A 89 -6.67 -39.39 -11.18
N LYS A 90 -7.27 -40.13 -10.23
CA LYS A 90 -7.77 -39.55 -8.96
C LYS A 90 -6.65 -38.88 -8.16
N LYS A 91 -5.49 -39.52 -8.06
CA LYS A 91 -4.31 -38.95 -7.37
C LYS A 91 -3.78 -37.70 -8.07
N GLU A 92 -3.75 -37.68 -9.41
CA GLU A 92 -3.34 -36.50 -10.19
C GLU A 92 -4.29 -35.32 -9.98
N LYS A 93 -5.60 -35.55 -10.05
CA LYS A 93 -6.62 -34.51 -9.83
C LYS A 93 -6.56 -33.90 -8.43
N LEU A 94 -6.31 -34.72 -7.40
CA LEU A 94 -6.09 -34.27 -6.02
C LEU A 94 -4.84 -33.38 -5.89
N LYS A 95 -3.74 -33.75 -6.57
CA LYS A 95 -2.51 -32.94 -6.60
C LYS A 95 -2.73 -31.59 -7.30
N ASP A 96 -3.48 -31.56 -8.40
CA ASP A 96 -3.79 -30.33 -9.10
C ASP A 96 -4.65 -29.38 -8.26
N LYS A 97 -5.65 -29.92 -7.54
CA LYS A 97 -6.46 -29.14 -6.59
C LYS A 97 -5.61 -28.57 -5.44
N ALA A 98 -4.71 -29.37 -4.87
CA ALA A 98 -3.77 -28.92 -3.84
C ALA A 98 -2.83 -27.83 -4.36
N LYS A 99 -2.37 -27.95 -5.61
CA LYS A 99 -1.53 -26.96 -6.28
C LYS A 99 -2.24 -25.62 -6.48
N ILE A 100 -3.49 -25.64 -6.93
CA ILE A 100 -4.31 -24.43 -7.09
C ILE A 100 -4.50 -23.74 -5.74
N ASN A 101 -4.94 -24.48 -4.72
CA ASN A 101 -5.11 -23.95 -3.36
C ASN A 101 -3.81 -23.36 -2.78
N PHE A 102 -2.67 -24.01 -3.05
CA PHE A 102 -1.36 -23.53 -2.61
C PHE A 102 -1.01 -22.18 -3.27
N LEU A 103 -1.29 -22.04 -4.58
CA LEU A 103 -1.04 -20.82 -5.34
C LEU A 103 -1.99 -19.69 -4.92
N GLU A 104 -3.30 -19.93 -4.85
CA GLU A 104 -4.30 -18.91 -4.49
C GLU A 104 -4.06 -18.30 -3.11
N LYS A 105 -3.63 -19.11 -2.14
CA LYS A 105 -3.35 -18.62 -0.77
C LYS A 105 -2.04 -17.82 -0.66
N ARG A 106 -1.13 -17.91 -1.63
CA ARG A 106 0.26 -17.44 -1.47
C ARG A 106 0.75 -16.54 -2.61
N MET A 107 0.00 -16.45 -3.70
CA MET A 107 0.19 -15.47 -4.77
C MET A 107 -0.89 -14.40 -4.68
N PRO A 108 -0.53 -13.11 -4.64
CA PRO A 108 -1.50 -12.01 -4.76
C PRO A 108 -2.37 -12.14 -6.01
N SER A 109 -3.67 -11.86 -5.88
CA SER A 109 -4.67 -11.90 -6.96
C SER A 109 -4.39 -10.96 -8.14
N CYS A 110 -3.42 -10.05 -8.01
CA CYS A 110 -3.05 -9.06 -9.02
C CYS A 110 -2.08 -9.55 -10.11
N MET A 111 -1.68 -10.82 -10.10
CA MET A 111 -0.80 -11.39 -11.14
C MET A 111 -1.55 -11.89 -12.38
N ASN A 112 -2.32 -11.02 -13.02
CA ASN A 112 -2.74 -11.21 -14.42
C ASN A 112 -1.57 -10.86 -15.35
N LEU A 113 -0.46 -11.59 -15.21
CA LEU A 113 0.72 -11.41 -16.05
C LEU A 113 0.62 -12.33 -17.26
N SER A 114 0.92 -11.80 -18.45
CA SER A 114 1.04 -12.62 -19.65
C SER A 114 2.12 -13.70 -19.48
N LYS A 115 2.06 -14.78 -20.29
CA LYS A 115 3.08 -15.85 -20.25
C LYS A 115 4.52 -15.31 -20.36
N THR A 116 4.72 -14.25 -21.15
CA THR A 116 6.02 -13.58 -21.32
C THR A 116 6.43 -12.81 -20.07
N GLN A 117 5.52 -12.05 -19.47
CA GLN A 117 5.78 -11.33 -18.21
C GLN A 117 6.08 -12.29 -17.07
N MET A 118 5.37 -13.42 -16.99
CA MET A 118 5.65 -14.48 -16.02
C MET A 118 7.05 -15.07 -16.19
N LYS A 119 7.49 -15.34 -17.42
CA LYS A 119 8.88 -15.79 -17.69
C LYS A 119 9.90 -14.75 -17.23
N ILE A 120 9.65 -13.47 -17.48
CA ILE A 120 10.54 -12.38 -17.07
C ILE A 120 10.60 -12.29 -15.54
N GLU A 121 9.46 -12.22 -14.85
CA GLU A 121 9.41 -12.11 -13.38
C GLU A 121 10.02 -13.32 -12.69
N THR A 122 9.66 -14.54 -13.11
CA THR A 122 10.19 -15.79 -12.51
C THR A 122 11.69 -15.96 -12.73
N SER A 123 12.27 -15.30 -13.74
CA SER A 123 13.72 -15.30 -13.95
C SER A 123 14.48 -14.46 -12.91
N LYS A 124 13.84 -13.44 -12.32
CA LYS A 124 14.48 -12.48 -11.40
C LYS A 124 14.92 -13.15 -10.10
N LYS A 125 16.10 -12.75 -9.61
CA LYS A 125 16.66 -13.24 -8.34
C LYS A 125 15.74 -12.93 -7.15
N VAL A 126 15.10 -11.75 -7.16
CA VAL A 126 14.15 -11.31 -6.12
C VAL A 126 12.95 -12.23 -6.04
N TRP A 127 12.33 -12.55 -7.18
CA TRP A 127 11.23 -13.51 -7.24
C TRP A 127 11.62 -14.84 -6.65
N LYS A 128 12.74 -15.42 -7.12
CA LYS A 128 13.23 -16.73 -6.67
C LYS A 128 13.44 -16.75 -5.15
N ASN A 129 14.06 -15.71 -4.58
CA ASN A 129 14.30 -15.61 -3.14
C ASN A 129 13.00 -15.52 -2.33
N ASN A 130 12.05 -14.70 -2.78
CA ASN A 130 10.75 -14.58 -2.11
C ASN A 130 9.98 -15.91 -2.15
N THR A 131 9.97 -16.57 -3.30
CA THR A 131 9.40 -17.89 -3.49
C THR A 131 10.06 -18.93 -2.58
N TYR A 132 11.38 -18.91 -2.43
CA TYR A 132 12.07 -19.81 -1.52
C TYR A 132 11.73 -19.58 -0.05
N ASN A 133 11.59 -18.32 0.38
CA ASN A 133 11.06 -17.99 1.71
C ASN A 133 9.63 -18.56 1.89
N ILE A 134 8.74 -18.38 0.92
CA ILE A 134 7.37 -18.93 0.97
C ILE A 134 7.41 -20.45 1.15
N ILE A 135 8.24 -21.17 0.37
CA ILE A 135 8.33 -22.63 0.44
C ILE A 135 8.89 -23.09 1.79
N TYR A 136 9.87 -22.38 2.35
CA TYR A 136 10.48 -22.76 3.63
C TYR A 136 9.52 -22.61 4.81
N PHE A 137 8.82 -21.48 4.89
CA PHE A 137 7.88 -21.19 5.98
C PHE A 137 6.49 -21.81 5.77
N ASP A 138 6.31 -22.60 4.72
CA ASP A 138 5.04 -23.24 4.43
C ASP A 138 4.92 -24.63 5.09
N ASN A 139 4.09 -24.70 6.13
CA ASN A 139 3.84 -25.91 6.91
C ASN A 139 2.82 -26.88 6.28
N SER A 140 2.34 -26.60 5.06
CA SER A 140 1.37 -27.46 4.36
C SER A 140 1.97 -28.84 4.06
N THR A 141 1.26 -29.92 4.35
CA THR A 141 1.70 -31.31 4.11
C THR A 141 1.13 -31.90 2.82
N GLU A 142 0.20 -31.20 2.18
CA GLU A 142 -0.53 -31.66 1.00
C GLU A 142 0.34 -31.74 -0.26
N LEU A 143 1.46 -31.01 -0.29
CA LEU A 143 2.42 -31.00 -1.40
C LEU A 143 3.82 -31.32 -0.90
N SER A 144 4.54 -32.16 -1.64
CA SER A 144 5.98 -32.33 -1.41
C SER A 144 6.72 -31.02 -1.71
N ILE A 145 7.89 -30.80 -1.09
CA ILE A 145 8.71 -29.60 -1.36
C ILE A 145 9.02 -29.48 -2.86
N LYS A 146 9.26 -30.60 -3.54
CA LYS A 146 9.51 -30.63 -4.99
C LYS A 146 8.28 -30.15 -5.78
N ASP A 147 7.08 -30.53 -5.35
CA ASP A 147 5.83 -30.08 -5.96
C ASP A 147 5.56 -28.59 -5.67
N LYS A 148 5.86 -28.11 -4.45
CA LYS A 148 5.79 -26.68 -4.11
C LYS A 148 6.74 -25.84 -4.98
N CYS A 149 7.98 -26.30 -5.18
CA CYS A 149 8.94 -25.67 -6.10
C CYS A 149 8.41 -25.61 -7.53
N LYS A 150 7.86 -26.72 -8.04
CA LYS A 150 7.27 -26.80 -9.38
C LYS A 150 6.07 -25.88 -9.53
N ALA A 151 5.25 -25.75 -8.49
CA ALA A 151 4.09 -24.86 -8.47
C ALA A 151 4.50 -23.38 -8.60
N LEU A 152 5.56 -22.95 -7.91
CA LEU A 152 6.02 -21.56 -7.93
C LEU A 152 7.12 -21.29 -8.98
N PHE A 153 7.23 -22.17 -9.98
CA PHE A 153 8.15 -22.01 -11.12
C PHE A 153 9.62 -21.85 -10.70
N VAL A 154 10.06 -22.56 -9.66
CA VAL A 154 11.46 -22.57 -9.20
C VAL A 154 12.05 -23.97 -9.20
N ASN A 155 13.37 -24.05 -9.41
CA ASN A 155 14.08 -25.32 -9.39
C ASN A 155 14.35 -25.79 -7.95
N PHE A 156 14.04 -27.07 -7.67
CA PHE A 156 14.22 -27.70 -6.36
C PHE A 156 15.69 -27.77 -5.91
N ALA A 157 16.62 -28.10 -6.81
CA ALA A 157 18.05 -28.17 -6.48
C ALA A 157 18.59 -26.79 -6.06
N ASN A 158 18.14 -25.73 -6.70
CA ASN A 158 18.49 -24.35 -6.33
C ASN A 158 17.89 -23.95 -4.99
N TYR A 159 16.65 -24.37 -4.70
CA TYR A 159 16.04 -24.19 -3.38
C TYR A 159 16.85 -24.90 -2.29
N ALA A 160 17.25 -26.16 -2.50
CA ALA A 160 18.04 -26.92 -1.53
C ALA A 160 19.40 -26.23 -1.25
N LYS A 161 20.09 -25.78 -2.30
CA LYS A 161 21.33 -24.98 -2.16
C LYS A 161 21.10 -23.68 -1.39
N TRP A 162 20.01 -22.96 -1.69
CA TRP A 162 19.64 -21.72 -1.00
C TRP A 162 19.30 -21.96 0.48
N LYS A 163 18.59 -23.05 0.80
CA LYS A 163 18.24 -23.43 2.18
C LYS A 163 19.49 -23.69 3.00
N ASN A 164 20.44 -24.48 2.47
CA ASN A 164 21.69 -24.77 3.14
C ASN A 164 22.55 -23.51 3.33
N LYS A 165 22.62 -22.65 2.31
CA LYS A 165 23.39 -21.40 2.38
C LYS A 165 22.89 -20.44 3.46
N ASN A 166 21.58 -20.38 3.70
CA ASN A 166 20.96 -19.43 4.63
C ASN A 166 20.43 -20.10 5.90
N GLN A 167 20.96 -21.28 6.26
CA GLN A 167 20.47 -22.10 7.37
C GLN A 167 20.40 -21.33 8.70
N LYS A 168 21.38 -20.46 8.96
CA LYS A 168 21.43 -19.63 10.18
C LYS A 168 20.23 -18.68 10.29
N GLU A 169 20.00 -17.85 9.28
CA GLU A 169 18.87 -16.90 9.25
C GLU A 169 17.52 -17.63 9.36
N LEU A 170 17.41 -18.76 8.67
CA LEU A 170 16.21 -19.60 8.67
C LEU A 170 15.96 -20.25 10.04
N SER A 171 17.00 -20.70 10.74
CA SER A 171 16.88 -21.27 12.10
C SER A 171 16.44 -20.26 13.15
N GLU A 172 16.69 -18.97 12.91
CA GLU A 172 16.21 -17.87 13.73
C GLU A 172 14.78 -17.43 13.36
N ASN A 173 14.07 -18.21 12.52
CA ASN A 173 12.76 -17.88 11.95
C ASN A 173 12.72 -16.53 11.20
N LYS A 174 13.85 -16.11 10.60
CA LYS A 174 13.93 -14.88 9.81
C LYS A 174 13.85 -15.19 8.32
N LYS A 175 13.10 -14.37 7.58
CA LYS A 175 13.11 -14.40 6.11
C LYS A 175 14.47 -13.96 5.60
N VAL A 176 15.00 -14.66 4.62
CA VAL A 176 16.25 -14.29 3.96
C VAL A 176 15.98 -13.08 3.07
N GLU A 177 16.63 -11.96 3.36
CA GLU A 177 16.54 -10.76 2.54
C GLU A 177 17.72 -10.69 1.56
N LEU A 178 17.43 -10.39 0.29
CA LEU A 178 18.49 -10.12 -0.67
C LEU A 178 19.15 -8.78 -0.35
N LYS A 179 20.33 -8.83 0.27
CA LYS A 179 21.19 -7.66 0.38
C LYS A 179 21.67 -7.27 -1.02
N ARG A 180 21.24 -6.11 -1.50
CA ARG A 180 21.75 -5.53 -2.74
C ARG A 180 23.19 -5.10 -2.50
N LYS A 181 24.12 -5.62 -3.29
CA LYS A 181 25.51 -5.12 -3.27
C LYS A 181 25.52 -3.80 -4.03
N TYR A 182 25.80 -2.72 -3.33
CA TYR A 182 25.99 -1.41 -3.93
C TYR A 182 27.42 -1.30 -4.49
N ASN A 183 27.60 -0.46 -5.50
CA ASN A 183 28.91 -0.22 -6.07
C ASN A 183 29.64 0.80 -5.17
N ASP A 184 30.72 0.39 -4.52
CA ASP A 184 31.49 1.23 -3.61
C ASP A 184 32.01 2.50 -4.30
N LYS A 185 32.37 2.41 -5.58
CA LYS A 185 32.76 3.56 -6.39
C LYS A 185 31.62 4.58 -6.55
N ALA A 186 30.37 4.13 -6.63
CA ALA A 186 29.22 5.03 -6.71
C ALA A 186 29.00 5.76 -5.38
N ILE A 187 29.15 5.06 -4.25
CA ILE A 187 29.06 5.65 -2.91
C ILE A 187 30.13 6.75 -2.74
N ASP A 188 31.38 6.45 -3.09
CA ASP A 188 32.49 7.40 -3.00
C ASP A 188 32.23 8.66 -3.85
N LEU A 189 31.78 8.50 -5.09
CA LEU A 189 31.49 9.63 -5.98
C LEU A 189 30.32 10.50 -5.49
N ILE A 190 29.29 9.90 -4.87
CA ILE A 190 28.17 10.64 -4.27
C ILE A 190 28.67 11.46 -3.06
N ASN A 191 29.51 10.86 -2.21
CA ASN A 191 30.09 11.56 -1.06
C ASN A 191 31.04 12.68 -1.51
N LYS A 192 31.86 12.42 -2.54
CA LYS A 192 32.73 13.42 -3.17
C LYS A 192 31.94 14.62 -3.71
N PHE A 193 30.83 14.37 -4.40
CA PHE A 193 29.93 15.44 -4.83
C PHE A 193 29.40 16.23 -3.63
N SER A 194 28.90 15.54 -2.62
CA SER A 194 28.23 16.14 -1.47
C SER A 194 29.19 17.00 -0.65
N LYS A 195 30.45 16.59 -0.51
CA LYS A 195 31.52 17.38 0.13
C LYS A 195 31.87 18.64 -0.67
N LYS A 196 31.91 18.56 -2.01
CA LYS A 196 32.29 19.69 -2.88
C LYS A 196 31.17 20.72 -3.04
N ASN A 197 29.94 20.26 -3.27
CA ASN A 197 28.83 21.10 -3.73
C ASN A 197 27.68 21.21 -2.71
N GLY A 198 27.78 20.54 -1.56
CA GLY A 198 26.72 20.51 -0.56
C GLY A 198 25.51 19.68 -0.97
N SER A 199 24.34 20.03 -0.41
CA SER A 199 23.08 19.31 -0.65
C SER A 199 22.48 19.64 -2.01
N SER A 200 22.32 18.63 -2.86
CA SER A 200 21.69 18.76 -4.18
C SER A 200 20.76 17.58 -4.50
N GLY A 201 19.85 17.80 -5.45
CA GLY A 201 18.92 16.78 -5.94
C GLY A 201 19.64 15.60 -6.61
N SER A 202 19.11 14.38 -6.47
CA SER A 202 19.75 13.16 -6.98
C SER A 202 19.96 13.14 -8.49
N ARG A 203 19.13 13.85 -9.27
CA ARG A 203 19.35 14.02 -10.72
C ARG A 203 20.60 14.81 -11.03
N ASN A 204 20.86 15.88 -10.28
CA ASN A 204 22.05 16.71 -10.46
C ASN A 204 23.32 15.94 -10.07
N VAL A 205 23.26 15.19 -8.97
CA VAL A 205 24.37 14.30 -8.59
C VAL A 205 24.62 13.25 -9.67
N SER A 206 23.57 12.61 -10.19
CA SER A 206 23.65 11.62 -11.28
C SER A 206 24.29 12.21 -12.54
N SER A 207 23.85 13.40 -12.96
CA SER A 207 24.45 14.10 -14.11
C SER A 207 25.92 14.39 -13.86
N TRP A 208 26.28 14.99 -12.72
CA TRP A 208 27.67 15.30 -12.42
C TRP A 208 28.58 14.07 -12.43
N ILE A 209 28.13 12.95 -11.85
CA ILE A 209 28.93 11.72 -11.85
C ILE A 209 29.16 11.23 -13.28
N ARG A 210 28.13 11.28 -14.13
CA ARG A 210 28.23 10.89 -15.53
C ARG A 210 29.14 11.85 -16.31
N ASP A 211 28.92 13.14 -16.17
CA ASP A 211 29.57 14.16 -16.99
C ASP A 211 31.05 14.32 -16.60
N VAL A 212 31.42 14.09 -15.33
CA VAL A 212 32.80 14.23 -14.83
C VAL A 212 33.58 12.93 -14.83
N PHE A 213 32.96 11.79 -14.53
CA PHE A 213 33.67 10.50 -14.37
C PHE A 213 33.32 9.48 -15.46
N ASN A 214 32.43 9.82 -16.39
CA ASN A 214 31.88 8.91 -17.39
C ASN A 214 31.30 7.62 -16.78
N ILE A 215 30.72 7.72 -15.58
CA ILE A 215 30.11 6.60 -14.87
C ILE A 215 28.60 6.82 -14.78
N ASN A 216 27.83 5.84 -15.22
CA ASN A 216 26.38 5.93 -15.16
C ASN A 216 25.86 5.44 -13.79
N VAL A 217 25.55 6.38 -12.90
CA VAL A 217 24.84 6.11 -11.64
C VAL A 217 23.43 6.70 -11.72
N SER A 218 22.41 5.84 -11.76
CA SER A 218 21.01 6.28 -11.80
C SER A 218 20.62 7.10 -10.57
N TYR A 219 19.87 8.19 -10.77
CA TYR A 219 19.27 8.96 -9.68
C TYR A 219 18.43 8.11 -8.70
N LYS A 220 17.84 6.99 -9.17
CA LYS A 220 17.09 6.05 -8.33
C LYS A 220 18.01 5.36 -7.32
N ILE A 221 19.20 4.94 -7.76
CA ILE A 221 20.22 4.35 -6.88
C ILE A 221 20.71 5.39 -5.86
N ILE A 222 20.93 6.63 -6.29
CA ILE A 222 21.36 7.71 -5.39
C ILE A 222 20.29 7.97 -4.31
N ASN A 223 19.01 8.00 -4.68
CA ASN A 223 17.90 8.13 -3.72
C ASN A 223 17.85 6.94 -2.75
N GLU A 224 18.02 5.71 -3.25
CA GLU A 224 18.04 4.50 -2.45
C GLU A 224 19.19 4.52 -1.44
N LEU A 225 20.41 4.84 -1.89
CA LEU A 225 21.59 4.98 -1.04
C LEU A 225 21.39 6.04 0.06
N ARG A 226 20.80 7.20 -0.28
CA ARG A 226 20.47 8.27 0.69
C ARG A 226 19.43 7.82 1.70
N LYS A 227 18.34 7.17 1.25
CA LYS A 227 17.26 6.67 2.11
C LYS A 227 17.79 5.64 3.11
N ASN A 228 18.70 4.77 2.64
CA ASN A 228 19.35 3.75 3.46
C ASN A 228 20.52 4.30 4.29
N LYS A 229 20.79 5.61 4.26
CA LYS A 229 21.89 6.28 4.98
C LYS A 229 23.28 5.68 4.68
N LEU A 230 23.49 5.24 3.44
CA LEU A 230 24.75 4.65 2.97
C LEU A 230 25.70 5.69 2.34
N VAL A 231 25.26 6.95 2.26
CA VAL A 231 26.01 8.10 1.74
C VAL A 231 25.74 9.30 2.64
N ASP A 232 26.64 10.27 2.63
CA ASP A 232 26.57 11.45 3.47
C ASP A 232 25.35 12.31 3.11
N LEU A 233 24.55 12.62 4.14
CA LEU A 233 23.40 13.50 4.03
C LEU A 233 23.80 14.89 4.52
N VAL A 234 24.10 15.79 3.58
CA VAL A 234 24.34 17.19 3.90
C VAL A 234 23.02 17.81 4.37
N LYS A 235 22.90 18.07 5.68
CA LYS A 235 21.79 18.85 6.22
C LYS A 235 22.02 20.32 5.88
N ILE A 236 21.14 20.90 5.08
CA ILE A 236 21.06 22.35 4.99
C ILE A 236 20.44 22.84 6.30
N LYS A 237 21.24 23.45 7.18
CA LYS A 237 20.67 24.40 8.13
C LYS A 237 20.21 25.58 7.28
N ARG A 238 18.90 25.78 7.15
CA ARG A 238 18.41 27.09 6.75
C ARG A 238 18.78 27.99 7.90
N ASP A 239 19.72 28.91 7.67
CA ASP A 239 19.91 30.01 8.61
C ASP A 239 18.58 30.75 8.64
N SER A 240 17.80 30.53 9.71
CA SER A 240 16.75 31.46 10.06
C SER A 240 17.46 32.80 10.17
N LYS A 241 17.09 33.77 9.32
CA LYS A 241 17.58 35.16 9.44
C LYS A 241 17.64 35.47 10.94
N ARG A 242 18.82 35.86 11.44
CA ARG A 242 18.96 36.38 12.80
C ARG A 242 18.05 37.60 12.87
N THR A 243 16.80 37.41 13.25
CA THR A 243 15.97 38.51 13.72
C THR A 243 16.66 38.98 14.97
N THR A 244 17.22 40.19 14.93
CA THR A 244 17.66 40.90 16.12
C THR A 244 16.44 40.97 17.04
N HIS A 245 16.39 40.07 18.02
CA HIS A 245 15.36 40.09 19.05
C HIS A 245 15.66 41.29 19.94
N GLN A 246 15.32 42.49 19.49
CA GLN A 246 15.11 43.58 20.42
C GLN A 246 14.01 43.10 21.35
N ARG A 247 14.35 42.95 22.64
CA ARG A 247 13.40 42.59 23.70
C ARG A 247 12.46 43.77 23.88
N GLY A 248 11.38 43.82 23.11
CA GLY A 248 10.27 44.73 23.37
C GLY A 248 9.53 44.34 24.66
N ASN A 249 8.52 45.12 25.03
CA ASN A 249 7.66 44.88 26.19
C ASN A 249 6.70 43.71 25.93
N VAL A 250 7.24 42.50 25.79
CA VAL A 250 6.48 41.27 25.54
C VAL A 250 5.70 40.88 26.79
N VAL A 251 4.38 40.72 26.65
CA VAL A 251 3.47 40.25 27.71
C VAL A 251 3.05 38.79 27.49
N PRO A 252 2.58 38.08 28.53
CA PRO A 252 2.10 36.71 28.39
C PRO A 252 0.91 36.56 27.44
N ASP A 253 0.73 35.34 26.92
CA ASP A 253 -0.46 34.97 26.17
C ASP A 253 -1.57 34.55 27.14
N LEU A 254 -2.61 35.38 27.23
CA LEU A 254 -3.80 35.14 28.06
C LEU A 254 -4.89 34.35 27.31
N ILE A 255 -4.83 34.30 25.98
CA ILE A 255 -5.82 33.60 25.14
C ILE A 255 -5.54 32.11 25.10
N LYS A 256 -4.28 31.68 24.93
CA LYS A 256 -3.87 30.26 24.90
C LYS A 256 -4.79 29.36 24.04
N LYS A 257 -5.24 29.89 22.89
CA LYS A 257 -6.20 29.28 21.93
C LYS A 257 -7.67 29.17 22.40
N ASP A 258 -8.03 29.70 23.56
CA ASP A 258 -9.42 29.91 23.92
C ASP A 258 -9.96 31.15 23.21
N PHE A 259 -10.52 30.96 22.01
CA PHE A 259 -11.14 32.04 21.23
C PHE A 259 -12.60 32.30 21.61
N SER A 260 -13.16 31.54 22.56
CA SER A 260 -14.54 31.72 22.98
C SER A 260 -14.70 33.05 23.72
N THR A 261 -15.84 33.71 23.53
CA THR A 261 -16.16 34.96 24.22
C THR A 261 -17.50 34.78 24.93
N GLN A 262 -17.55 35.22 26.19
CA GLN A 262 -18.72 35.13 27.06
C GLN A 262 -19.63 36.34 26.93
N TYR A 263 -19.04 37.51 26.70
CA TYR A 263 -19.75 38.78 26.54
C TYR A 263 -19.11 39.66 25.48
N ASN A 264 -19.87 40.65 25.03
CA ASN A 264 -19.46 41.56 23.98
C ASN A 264 -18.19 42.34 24.37
N PHE A 265 -17.22 42.47 23.46
CA PHE A 265 -15.93 43.13 23.69
C PHE A 265 -15.03 42.51 24.78
N GLN A 266 -15.31 41.27 25.22
CA GLN A 266 -14.41 40.57 26.15
C GLN A 266 -13.03 40.33 25.55
N LYS A 267 -12.97 39.89 24.29
CA LYS A 267 -11.72 39.60 23.57
C LYS A 267 -11.74 40.35 22.24
N ILE A 268 -10.69 41.12 22.00
CA ILE A 268 -10.50 41.94 20.81
C ILE A 268 -9.20 41.52 20.18
N GLY A 269 -9.24 41.10 18.92
CA GLY A 269 -8.05 40.74 18.19
C GLY A 269 -7.58 41.88 17.31
N MET A 270 -6.29 42.18 17.36
CA MET A 270 -5.65 43.21 16.57
C MET A 270 -4.53 42.62 15.71
N TYR A 271 -4.45 43.05 14.45
CA TYR A 271 -3.39 42.61 13.55
C TYR A 271 -3.21 43.56 12.36
N GLY A 272 -1.97 43.94 12.12
CA GLY A 272 -1.53 44.71 10.95
C GLY A 272 -1.54 43.88 9.68
N SER A 273 -2.07 44.44 8.60
CA SER A 273 -2.13 43.74 7.32
C SER A 273 -2.03 44.68 6.14
N TYR A 274 -1.21 44.30 5.15
CA TYR A 274 -0.98 45.13 3.97
C TYR A 274 -2.07 44.97 2.91
N LEU A 275 -2.49 46.09 2.35
CA LEU A 275 -3.40 46.21 1.22
C LEU A 275 -2.60 46.67 0.00
N ASP A 276 -2.68 45.90 -1.08
CA ASP A 276 -2.04 46.24 -2.35
C ASP A 276 -3.03 47.01 -3.22
N LEU A 277 -2.78 48.31 -3.38
CA LEU A 277 -3.65 49.24 -4.10
C LEU A 277 -2.96 49.75 -5.37
N ILE A 278 -3.76 50.29 -6.28
CA ILE A 278 -3.31 51.05 -7.43
C ILE A 278 -3.88 52.46 -7.28
N ILE A 279 -3.00 53.44 -7.06
CA ILE A 279 -3.39 54.85 -6.94
C ILE A 279 -2.74 55.63 -8.07
N LYS A 280 -3.56 56.28 -8.91
CA LYS A 280 -3.10 57.03 -10.10
C LYS A 280 -2.17 56.17 -10.99
N GLY A 281 -2.54 54.91 -11.22
CA GLY A 281 -1.77 53.96 -12.02
C GLY A 281 -0.48 53.43 -11.36
N LYS A 282 -0.16 53.82 -10.12
CA LYS A 282 1.02 53.33 -9.39
C LYS A 282 0.62 52.32 -8.32
N LYS A 283 1.38 51.22 -8.22
CA LYS A 283 1.23 50.26 -7.13
C LYS A 283 1.64 50.91 -5.81
N VAL A 284 0.73 50.95 -4.85
CA VAL A 284 0.94 51.49 -3.51
C VAL A 284 0.58 50.41 -2.51
N LYS A 285 1.47 50.14 -1.57
CA LYS A 285 1.24 49.19 -0.48
C LYS A 285 0.93 49.98 0.78
N ILE A 286 -0.25 49.74 1.35
CA ILE A 286 -0.74 50.45 2.55
C ILE A 286 -0.85 49.44 3.69
N LEU A 287 -0.31 49.77 4.85
CA LEU A 287 -0.57 49.00 6.06
C LEU A 287 -1.90 49.45 6.66
N GLY A 288 -2.80 48.50 6.91
CA GLY A 288 -3.94 48.70 7.78
C GLY A 288 -3.75 47.98 9.10
N GLU A 289 -3.91 48.68 10.23
CA GLU A 289 -4.02 48.05 11.55
C GLU A 289 -5.50 47.90 11.87
N PHE A 290 -5.96 46.66 12.07
CA PHE A 290 -7.39 46.35 12.22
C PHE A 290 -7.67 45.72 13.57
N ALA A 291 -8.73 46.19 14.25
CA ALA A 291 -9.22 45.63 15.49
C ALA A 291 -10.60 45.01 15.29
N TYR A 292 -10.75 43.77 15.75
CA TYR A 292 -11.99 43.02 15.64
C TYR A 292 -12.50 42.58 17.01
N ASN A 293 -13.78 42.81 17.26
CA ASN A 293 -14.48 42.21 18.37
C ASN A 293 -14.77 40.74 18.07
N TRP A 294 -14.18 39.81 18.82
CA TRP A 294 -14.33 38.38 18.53
C TRP A 294 -15.72 37.82 18.84
N TYR A 295 -16.54 38.54 19.62
CA TYR A 295 -17.89 38.10 19.99
C TYR A 295 -18.84 38.08 18.80
N ASN A 296 -18.98 39.22 18.11
CA ASN A 296 -19.85 39.36 16.93
C ASN A 296 -19.07 39.41 15.61
N ARG A 297 -17.73 39.42 15.65
CA ARG A 297 -16.81 39.47 14.51
C ARG A 297 -16.82 40.78 13.73
N GLU A 298 -17.22 41.87 14.38
CA GLU A 298 -17.19 43.21 13.79
C GLU A 298 -15.80 43.82 13.83
N MET A 299 -15.48 44.63 12.82
CA MET A 299 -14.32 45.52 12.88
C MET A 299 -14.70 46.78 13.65
N ILE A 300 -14.04 47.04 14.77
CA ILE A 300 -14.41 48.10 15.72
C ILE A 300 -13.50 49.32 15.64
N ALA A 301 -12.27 49.15 15.14
CA ALA A 301 -11.33 50.22 14.89
C ALA A 301 -10.40 49.81 13.75
N TYR A 302 -9.92 50.79 12.99
CA TYR A 302 -8.92 50.57 11.96
C TYR A 302 -8.22 51.87 11.60
N ASN A 303 -6.92 51.75 11.31
CA ASN A 303 -6.12 52.87 10.85
C ASN A 303 -5.22 52.45 9.69
N PHE A 304 -4.80 53.43 8.89
CA PHE A 304 -3.98 53.21 7.70
C PHE A 304 -2.74 54.09 7.70
N ASP A 305 -1.61 53.50 7.32
CA ASP A 305 -0.34 54.18 7.16
C ASP A 305 0.48 53.54 6.02
N LEU A 306 1.53 54.20 5.54
CA LEU A 306 2.40 53.70 4.48
C LEU A 306 3.42 52.68 5.00
N THR A 307 3.76 52.73 6.28
CA THR A 307 4.74 51.83 6.92
C THR A 307 4.25 51.36 8.28
N GLU A 308 4.78 50.23 8.73
CA GLU A 308 4.53 49.75 10.09
C GLU A 308 5.28 50.62 11.09
N ASN A 309 4.53 51.24 12.00
CA ASN A 309 5.07 52.04 13.09
C ASN A 309 4.22 51.83 14.35
N SER A 310 4.76 52.17 15.51
CA SER A 310 4.02 52.04 16.78
C SER A 310 2.86 53.02 16.92
N GLU A 311 2.85 54.12 16.18
CA GLU A 311 1.81 55.15 16.28
C GLU A 311 0.48 54.70 15.67
N ILE A 312 0.49 53.98 14.54
CA ILE A 312 -0.73 53.40 13.97
C ILE A 312 -1.35 52.38 14.93
N VAL A 313 -0.53 51.54 15.58
CA VAL A 313 -1.00 50.58 16.58
C VAL A 313 -1.60 51.30 17.78
N LYS A 314 -0.86 52.27 18.34
CA LYS A 314 -1.32 53.10 19.45
C LYS A 314 -2.65 53.78 19.15
N LYS A 315 -2.78 54.38 17.95
CA LYS A 315 -4.01 55.05 17.52
C LYS A 315 -5.20 54.08 17.48
N THR A 316 -5.01 52.90 16.89
CA THR A 316 -6.06 51.87 16.85
C THR A 316 -6.42 51.38 18.25
N ILE A 317 -5.45 51.22 19.16
CA ILE A 317 -5.72 50.87 20.56
C ILE A 317 -6.55 51.96 21.25
N CYS A 318 -6.24 53.24 21.07
CA CYS A 318 -7.04 54.34 21.62
C CYS A 318 -8.50 54.29 21.14
N GLU A 319 -8.74 54.09 19.84
CA GLU A 319 -10.09 53.95 19.28
C GLU A 319 -10.82 52.71 19.83
N VAL A 320 -10.12 51.59 20.03
CA VAL A 320 -10.67 50.41 20.70
C VAL A 320 -11.10 50.74 22.14
N ILE A 321 -10.25 51.44 22.89
CA ILE A 321 -10.53 51.83 24.27
C ILE A 321 -11.74 52.77 24.36
N GLU A 322 -11.88 53.71 23.42
CA GLU A 322 -13.07 54.56 23.31
C GLU A 322 -14.35 53.71 23.13
N VAL A 323 -14.31 52.69 22.27
CA VAL A 323 -15.43 51.77 22.07
C VAL A 323 -15.74 50.98 23.34
N ILE A 324 -14.73 50.43 24.02
CA ILE A 324 -14.87 49.69 25.29
C ILE A 324 -15.53 50.58 26.36
N ASN A 325 -15.02 51.80 26.52
CA ASN A 325 -15.51 52.77 27.52
C ASN A 325 -16.95 53.20 27.23
N LYS A 326 -17.28 53.45 25.95
CA LYS A 326 -18.65 53.77 25.52
C LYS A 326 -19.64 52.67 25.90
N HIS A 327 -19.22 51.40 25.84
CA HIS A 327 -20.05 50.25 26.20
C HIS A 327 -19.94 49.83 27.68
N LYS A 328 -19.19 50.59 28.49
CA LYS A 328 -19.02 50.35 29.94
C LYS A 328 -18.57 48.92 30.27
N VAL A 329 -17.67 48.37 29.46
CA VAL A 329 -17.17 47.00 29.63
C VAL A 329 -16.17 46.97 30.79
N SER A 330 -16.40 46.07 31.75
CA SER A 330 -15.61 45.98 32.98
C SER A 330 -14.20 45.43 32.76
N HIS A 331 -14.04 44.54 31.79
CA HIS A 331 -12.76 43.92 31.48
C HIS A 331 -12.70 43.47 30.01
N SER A 332 -11.61 43.85 29.33
CA SER A 332 -11.34 43.49 27.94
C SER A 332 -9.89 43.05 27.75
N ILE A 333 -9.70 42.01 26.95
CA ILE A 333 -8.38 41.52 26.52
C ILE A 333 -8.15 41.95 25.07
N ILE A 334 -7.07 42.69 24.82
CA ILE A 334 -6.58 42.99 23.47
C ILE A 334 -5.48 41.99 23.11
N GLN A 335 -5.72 41.15 22.11
CA GLN A 335 -4.77 40.16 21.61
C GLN A 335 -4.02 40.68 20.39
N THR A 336 -2.68 40.69 20.46
CA THR A 336 -1.80 41.01 19.33
C THR A 336 -0.79 39.88 19.05
N ASP A 337 0.04 40.07 18.03
CA ASP A 337 1.30 39.33 17.91
C ASP A 337 2.43 40.00 18.72
N ARG A 338 3.64 39.44 18.61
CA ARG A 338 4.87 39.98 19.24
C ARG A 338 5.69 40.86 18.29
N GLY A 339 5.03 41.52 17.33
CA GLY A 339 5.66 42.46 16.42
C GLY A 339 6.33 43.62 17.16
N THR A 340 7.32 44.25 16.52
CA THR A 340 8.09 45.35 17.12
C THR A 340 7.21 46.56 17.42
N ALA A 341 6.18 46.84 16.60
CA ALA A 341 5.24 47.92 16.85
C ALA A 341 4.34 47.66 18.08
N ASN A 342 3.84 46.43 18.20
CA ASN A 342 2.98 45.98 19.30
C ASN A 342 3.71 45.93 20.66
N THR A 343 5.02 45.66 20.65
CA THR A 343 5.86 45.57 21.85
C THR A 343 6.52 46.90 22.25
N SER A 344 6.15 48.00 21.58
CA SER A 344 6.73 49.33 21.82
C SER A 344 6.32 49.94 23.17
N TYR A 345 7.10 50.91 23.66
CA TYR A 345 6.73 51.71 24.83
C TYR A 345 5.48 52.55 24.60
N ALA A 346 5.23 53.00 23.37
CA ALA A 346 4.04 53.76 23.02
C ALA A 346 2.75 52.97 23.31
N VAL A 347 2.74 51.67 22.96
CA VAL A 347 1.61 50.77 23.24
C VAL A 347 1.51 50.48 24.74
N LYS A 348 2.62 50.12 25.39
CA LYS A 348 2.63 49.84 26.83
C LYS A 348 2.09 51.02 27.64
N ASN A 349 2.60 52.23 27.37
CA ASN A 349 2.21 53.42 28.10
C ASN A 349 0.72 53.75 27.94
N VAL A 350 0.10 53.42 26.80
CA VAL A 350 -1.35 53.59 26.63
C VAL A 350 -2.11 52.53 27.43
N ILE A 351 -1.75 51.25 27.34
CA ILE A 351 -2.44 50.18 28.07
C ILE A 351 -2.38 50.41 29.59
N ASP A 352 -1.22 50.83 30.12
CA ASP A 352 -1.02 51.07 31.54
C ASP A 352 -1.94 52.18 32.12
N LEU A 353 -2.52 53.05 31.27
CA LEU A 353 -3.47 54.09 31.67
C LEU A 353 -4.90 53.58 31.87
N TYR A 354 -5.24 52.37 31.38
CA TYR A 354 -6.62 51.87 31.36
C TYR A 354 -6.73 50.52 32.08
N PRO A 355 -7.07 50.50 33.38
CA PRO A 355 -7.05 49.29 34.21
C PRO A 355 -8.09 48.23 33.80
N ASN A 356 -9.12 48.60 33.04
CA ASN A 356 -10.12 47.69 32.49
C ASN A 356 -9.67 46.98 31.20
N VAL A 357 -8.47 47.30 30.68
CA VAL A 357 -7.94 46.75 29.44
C VAL A 357 -6.61 46.05 29.73
N VAL A 358 -6.48 44.80 29.27
CA VAL A 358 -5.25 44.04 29.41
C VAL A 358 -4.74 43.63 28.04
N LEU A 359 -3.45 43.85 27.81
CA LEU A 359 -2.76 43.41 26.60
C LEU A 359 -2.33 41.95 26.73
N SER A 360 -2.50 41.18 25.66
CA SER A 360 -2.10 39.79 25.56
C SER A 360 -1.39 39.57 24.22
N MET A 361 -0.30 38.79 24.22
CA MET A 361 0.52 38.58 23.02
C MET A 361 0.76 37.12 22.71
N SER A 362 0.46 36.75 21.47
CA SER A 362 0.62 35.39 20.94
C SER A 362 2.04 34.84 21.13
N GLU A 363 2.19 33.56 21.49
CA GLU A 363 3.51 32.93 21.61
C GLU A 363 4.30 32.91 20.30
N SER A 364 5.63 33.03 20.39
CA SER A 364 6.49 33.02 19.20
C SER A 364 6.37 31.69 18.44
N GLY A 365 6.17 31.77 17.12
CA GLY A 365 5.96 30.59 16.27
C GLY A 365 4.56 29.98 16.35
N PHE A 366 3.63 30.57 17.12
CA PHE A 366 2.25 30.10 17.26
C PHE A 366 1.22 31.15 16.82
N LYS A 367 0.20 30.69 16.09
CA LYS A 367 -0.90 31.52 15.60
C LYS A 367 -2.03 31.66 16.62
N HIS A 368 -1.74 32.24 17.79
CA HIS A 368 -2.77 32.48 18.81
C HIS A 368 -3.65 33.71 18.52
N ASN A 369 -3.52 34.28 17.32
CA ASN A 369 -4.37 35.33 16.75
C ASN A 369 -5.16 34.85 15.51
N ALA A 370 -5.37 33.52 15.38
CA ALA A 370 -5.98 32.91 14.19
C ALA A 370 -7.36 33.47 13.80
N PRO A 371 -8.28 33.81 14.73
CA PRO A 371 -9.54 34.44 14.36
C PRO A 371 -9.34 35.77 13.63
N THR A 372 -8.41 36.60 14.11
CA THR A 372 -8.07 37.90 13.52
C THR A 372 -7.42 37.76 12.16
N GLU A 373 -6.47 36.81 11.99
CA GLU A 373 -5.90 36.51 10.66
C GLU A 373 -6.99 36.11 9.66
N SER A 374 -7.94 35.27 10.09
CA SER A 374 -9.06 34.82 9.26
C SER A 374 -10.00 35.97 8.89
N LEU A 375 -10.33 36.84 9.85
CA LEU A 375 -11.17 38.02 9.62
C LEU A 375 -10.50 39.02 8.68
N ASN A 376 -9.19 39.25 8.83
CA ASN A 376 -8.43 40.08 7.91
C ASN A 376 -8.51 39.55 6.48
N GLY A 377 -8.28 38.25 6.28
CA GLY A 377 -8.42 37.62 4.96
C GLY A 377 -9.81 37.86 4.37
N TRP A 378 -10.85 37.60 5.16
CA TRP A 378 -12.23 37.72 4.71
C TRP A 378 -12.67 39.16 4.40
N TYR A 379 -12.35 40.12 5.28
CA TYR A 379 -12.67 41.53 5.06
C TYR A 379 -11.98 42.07 3.81
N LYS A 380 -10.71 41.71 3.59
CA LYS A 380 -9.98 42.10 2.37
C LYS A 380 -10.60 41.52 1.11
N GLU A 381 -10.87 40.22 1.11
CA GLU A 381 -11.48 39.55 -0.03
C GLU A 381 -12.82 40.21 -0.39
N CYS A 382 -13.69 40.42 0.59
CA CYS A 382 -14.97 41.09 0.38
C CYS A 382 -14.80 42.55 -0.10
N PHE A 383 -13.86 43.30 0.48
CA PHE A 383 -13.61 44.69 0.07
C PHE A 383 -13.16 44.77 -1.39
N PHE A 384 -12.14 44.00 -1.77
CA PHE A 384 -11.61 44.02 -3.13
C PHE A 384 -12.58 43.42 -4.15
N ALA A 385 -13.40 42.44 -3.76
CA ALA A 385 -14.46 41.93 -4.62
C ALA A 385 -15.53 43.00 -4.93
N GLN A 386 -15.81 43.90 -3.97
CA GLN A 386 -16.84 44.92 -4.13
C GLN A 386 -16.33 46.21 -4.80
N TYR A 387 -15.13 46.67 -4.44
CA TYR A 387 -14.61 47.98 -4.85
C TYR A 387 -13.42 47.90 -5.80
N GLY A 388 -12.88 46.71 -6.07
CA GLY A 388 -11.62 46.56 -6.80
C GLY A 388 -10.42 47.08 -6.01
N ASN A 389 -9.25 47.12 -6.65
CA ASN A 389 -7.99 47.58 -6.06
C ASN A 389 -7.49 48.91 -6.64
N GLU A 390 -8.25 49.56 -7.53
CA GLU A 390 -7.90 50.82 -8.18
C GLU A 390 -8.66 52.00 -7.57
N PHE A 391 -7.93 53.04 -7.17
CA PHE A 391 -8.48 54.23 -6.52
C PHE A 391 -7.83 55.51 -7.08
N LYS A 392 -8.58 56.61 -7.17
CA LYS A 392 -8.11 57.93 -7.63
C LYS A 392 -7.08 58.53 -6.68
N ASN A 393 -7.29 58.35 -5.38
CA ASN A 393 -6.40 58.83 -4.32
C ASN A 393 -6.68 58.07 -3.00
N PHE A 394 -5.81 58.29 -2.01
CA PHE A 394 -5.93 57.64 -0.70
C PHE A 394 -7.21 58.04 0.07
N GLN A 395 -7.72 59.24 -0.16
CA GLN A 395 -8.94 59.72 0.51
C GLN A 395 -10.19 58.98 -0.01
N GLU A 396 -10.26 58.72 -1.31
CA GLU A 396 -11.32 57.90 -1.91
C GLU A 396 -11.27 56.46 -1.38
N PHE A 397 -10.07 55.87 -1.31
CA PHE A 397 -9.89 54.55 -0.69
C PHE A 397 -10.43 54.52 0.76
N LYS A 398 -10.06 55.49 1.59
CA LYS A 398 -10.55 55.59 2.98
C LYS A 398 -12.06 55.70 3.04
N LEU A 399 -12.65 56.59 2.26
CA LEU A 399 -14.11 56.79 2.24
C LEU A 399 -14.86 55.53 1.82
N LEU A 400 -14.38 54.81 0.80
CA LEU A 400 -14.99 53.55 0.38
C LEU A 400 -14.80 52.44 1.40
N PHE A 401 -13.65 52.42 2.08
CA PHE A 401 -13.40 51.48 3.18
C PHE A 401 -14.34 51.75 4.37
N ASP A 402 -14.55 53.02 4.74
CA ASP A 402 -15.48 53.39 5.81
C ASP A 402 -16.91 52.94 5.49
N GLN A 403 -17.38 53.20 4.26
CA GLN A 403 -18.69 52.74 3.79
C GLN A 403 -18.80 51.21 3.81
N PHE A 404 -17.74 50.52 3.40
CA PHE A 404 -17.68 49.07 3.45
C PHE A 404 -17.82 48.53 4.87
N ILE A 405 -17.08 49.09 5.83
CA ILE A 405 -17.13 48.64 7.23
C ILE A 405 -18.51 48.87 7.83
N ILE A 406 -19.12 50.05 7.63
CA ILE A 406 -20.47 50.34 8.11
C ILE A 406 -21.47 49.30 7.56
N LYS A 407 -21.47 49.08 6.23
CA LYS A 407 -22.35 48.10 5.59
C LYS A 407 -22.11 46.68 6.12
N ARG A 408 -20.84 46.31 6.30
CA ARG A 408 -20.45 44.96 6.71
C ARG A 408 -20.84 44.66 8.15
N ASN A 409 -20.56 45.60 9.07
CA ASN A 409 -20.91 45.48 10.48
C ASN A 409 -22.44 45.44 10.65
N ASN A 410 -23.19 46.30 9.94
CA ASN A 410 -24.66 46.24 9.95
C ASN A 410 -25.20 44.87 9.53
N LEU A 411 -24.65 44.28 8.45
CA LEU A 411 -25.02 42.94 8.01
C LEU A 411 -24.63 41.88 9.06
N GLN A 412 -23.45 42.01 9.66
CA GLN A 412 -22.97 41.08 10.67
C GLN A 412 -23.85 41.08 11.92
N ASN A 413 -24.24 42.26 12.40
CA ASN A 413 -25.20 42.42 13.50
C ASN A 413 -26.57 41.82 13.16
N TYR A 414 -27.08 42.07 11.96
CA TYR A 414 -28.34 41.47 11.52
C TYR A 414 -28.28 39.93 11.55
N LEU A 415 -27.21 39.34 10.99
CA LEU A 415 -27.02 37.90 10.98
C LEU A 415 -26.86 37.31 12.38
N TYR A 416 -26.14 38.01 13.25
CA TYR A 416 -25.92 37.60 14.64
C TYR A 416 -27.24 37.60 15.44
N ASN A 417 -28.01 38.69 15.35
CA ASN A 417 -29.28 38.83 16.05
C ASN A 417 -30.33 37.85 15.53
N LYS A 418 -30.40 37.63 14.20
CA LYS A 418 -31.31 36.64 13.60
C LYS A 418 -31.01 35.22 14.10
N LYS A 419 -29.74 34.83 14.18
CA LYS A 419 -29.35 33.50 14.68
C LYS A 419 -29.64 33.33 16.17
N ARG A 420 -29.46 34.38 16.97
CA ARG A 420 -29.78 34.34 18.42
C ARG A 420 -31.27 34.14 18.68
N ASN A 421 -32.13 34.78 17.88
CA ASN A 421 -33.59 34.64 17.96
C ASN A 421 -34.12 33.30 17.43
N GLN A 422 -33.27 32.45 16.84
CA GLN A 422 -33.64 31.09 16.41
C GLN A 422 -33.20 30.01 17.40
N ILE A 423 -32.40 30.38 18.41
CA ILE A 423 -31.83 29.46 19.42
C ILE A 423 -32.49 29.68 20.80
N LEU A 424 -33.08 30.87 21.03
CA LEU A 424 -34.08 31.11 22.07
C LEU A 424 -35.46 30.69 21.54
#